data_AF-A0A385Z6B1-F1
#
_entry.id   AF-A0A385Z6B1-F1
#
_cell.length_a   1.000
_cell.length_b   1.000
_cell.length_c   1.000
_cell.angle_alpha   90.00
_cell.angle_beta   90.00
_cell.angle_gamma   90.00
#
_symmetry.space_group_name_H-M   'P 1'
#
loop_
_entity.id
_entity.type
_entity.pdbx_description
1 polymer ?
#
loop_
_entity_poly.entity_id
_entity_poly.type
_entity_poly.pdbx_seq_one_letter_code
_entity_poly.pdbx_strand_id
1 'polypeptide(L)'
;MSAERYAAMARKHWTKWLPEKTAELKADGDWESTLRTRGKWAAERVRELMEQGFPQFAAEEVALSEFILLKPEPKANLEPLERKELAELERQYRKTHRE
;
A
#
# COMPACT_ATOMS: atom_id res chain seq x y z
N MET A 1 -6.02 -19.15 -1.09
CA MET A 1 -5.56 -18.42 0.13
C MET A 1 -6.72 -17.66 0.77
N SER A 2 -6.62 -17.24 2.05
CA SER A 2 -7.69 -16.54 2.77
C SER A 2 -7.54 -15.01 2.75
N ALA A 3 -8.66 -14.30 2.88
CA ALA A 3 -8.71 -12.83 2.93
C ALA A 3 -7.84 -12.24 4.06
N GLU A 4 -7.80 -12.90 5.23
CA GLU A 4 -6.99 -12.49 6.38
C GLU A 4 -5.49 -12.50 6.07
N ARG A 5 -5.03 -13.49 5.30
CA ARG A 5 -3.62 -13.58 4.91
C ARG A 5 -3.23 -12.44 3.98
N TYR A 6 -4.10 -12.08 3.02
CA TYR A 6 -3.86 -10.92 2.17
C TYR A 6 -3.91 -9.60 2.96
N ALA A 7 -4.82 -9.46 3.92
CA ALA A 7 -4.87 -8.29 4.79
C ALA A 7 -3.56 -8.15 5.61
N ALA A 8 -3.01 -9.25 6.12
CA ALA A 8 -1.71 -9.25 6.81
C ALA A 8 -0.55 -8.86 5.88
N MET A 9 -0.58 -9.31 4.63
CA MET A 9 0.40 -8.90 3.61
C MET A 9 0.30 -7.40 3.30
N ALA A 10 -0.91 -6.87 3.10
CA ALA A 10 -1.15 -5.44 2.91
C ALA A 10 -0.62 -4.65 4.10
N ARG A 11 -0.91 -5.08 5.34
CA ARG A 11 -0.41 -4.43 6.56
C ARG A 11 1.11 -4.29 6.54
N LYS A 12 1.82 -5.37 6.23
CA LYS A 12 3.28 -5.39 6.18
C LYS A 12 3.82 -4.51 5.07
N HIS A 13 3.27 -4.63 3.85
CA HIS A 13 3.71 -3.86 2.69
C HIS A 13 3.47 -2.37 2.89
N TRP A 14 2.26 -1.99 3.29
CA TRP A 14 1.83 -0.59 3.35
C TRP A 14 2.52 0.17 4.47
N THR A 15 2.73 -0.47 5.64
CA THR A 15 3.48 0.16 6.74
C THR A 15 4.92 0.51 6.33
N LYS A 16 5.53 -0.29 5.45
CA LYS A 16 6.89 -0.05 4.97
C LYS A 16 6.94 0.91 3.79
N TRP A 17 6.07 0.70 2.81
CA TRP A 17 6.19 1.28 1.47
C TRP A 17 5.19 2.40 1.18
N LEU A 18 4.15 2.54 2.02
CA LEU A 18 3.11 3.56 1.90
C LEU A 18 2.91 4.28 3.27
N PRO A 19 3.98 4.85 3.86
CA PRO A 19 3.92 5.45 5.18
C PRO A 19 2.91 6.61 5.29
N GLU A 20 2.80 7.47 4.28
CA GLU A 20 1.86 8.61 4.29
C GLU A 20 0.41 8.12 4.24
N LYS A 21 0.10 7.25 3.28
CA LYS A 21 -1.24 6.63 3.18
C LYS A 21 -1.61 5.84 4.44
N THR A 22 -0.65 5.13 5.03
CA THR A 22 -0.87 4.39 6.27
C THR A 22 -1.16 5.32 7.44
N ALA A 23 -0.52 6.50 7.48
CA ALA A 23 -0.79 7.50 8.51
C ALA A 23 -2.17 8.14 8.34
N GLU A 24 -2.55 8.49 7.11
CA GLU A 24 -3.86 9.03 6.76
C GLU A 24 -4.99 8.06 7.17
N LEU A 25 -4.92 6.80 6.72
CA LEU A 25 -5.91 5.78 7.06
C LEU A 25 -6.02 5.53 8.58
N LYS A 26 -4.94 5.71 9.34
CA LYS A 26 -4.97 5.59 10.80
C LYS A 26 -5.57 6.82 11.46
N ALA A 27 -5.30 8.02 10.93
CA ALA A 27 -5.91 9.25 11.41
C ALA A 27 -7.43 9.25 11.21
N ASP A 28 -7.90 8.68 10.09
CA ASP A 28 -9.32 8.56 9.76
C ASP A 28 -10.03 7.39 10.48
N GLY A 29 -9.27 6.51 11.16
CA GLY A 29 -9.81 5.31 11.81
C GLY A 29 -10.14 4.16 10.86
N ASP A 30 -9.86 4.31 9.57
CA ASP A 30 -10.18 3.36 8.50
C ASP A 30 -9.12 2.30 8.24
N TRP A 31 -8.03 2.30 9.01
CA TRP A 31 -6.90 1.40 8.79
C TRP A 31 -7.31 -0.09 8.74
N GLU A 32 -7.97 -0.57 9.79
CA GLU A 32 -8.31 -1.99 9.90
C GLU A 32 -9.45 -2.40 8.95
N SER A 33 -10.43 -1.52 8.71
CA SER A 33 -11.52 -1.76 7.75
C SER A 33 -10.99 -1.83 6.32
N THR A 34 -10.05 -0.95 5.96
CA THR A 34 -9.41 -0.92 4.65
C THR A 34 -8.59 -2.18 4.41
N LEU A 35 -7.77 -2.61 5.37
CA LEU A 35 -6.97 -3.84 5.24
C LEU A 35 -7.85 -5.08 5.03
N ARG A 36 -8.94 -5.22 5.79
CA ARG A 36 -9.89 -6.33 5.62
C ARG A 36 -10.54 -6.31 4.25
N THR A 37 -10.95 -5.13 3.80
CA THR A 37 -11.59 -4.95 2.49
C THR A 37 -10.65 -5.32 1.36
N ARG A 38 -9.39 -4.86 1.40
CA ARG A 38 -8.37 -5.19 0.39
C ARG A 38 -8.01 -6.67 0.40
N GLY A 39 -7.93 -7.28 1.59
CA GLY A 39 -7.72 -8.72 1.71
C GLY A 39 -8.86 -9.52 1.10
N LYS A 40 -10.12 -9.09 1.30
CA LYS A 40 -11.29 -9.70 0.69
C LYS A 40 -11.27 -9.58 -0.84
N TRP A 41 -11.04 -8.37 -1.37
CA TRP A 41 -10.96 -8.16 -2.82
C TRP A 41 -9.84 -8.97 -3.48
N ALA A 42 -8.68 -9.07 -2.84
CA ALA A 42 -7.61 -9.94 -3.34
C ALA A 42 -8.03 -11.41 -3.39
N ALA A 43 -8.68 -11.92 -2.33
CA ALA A 43 -9.15 -13.31 -2.30
C ALA A 43 -10.25 -13.59 -3.34
N GLU A 44 -11.18 -12.64 -3.53
CA GLU A 44 -12.23 -12.72 -4.55
C GLU A 44 -11.62 -12.72 -5.94
N ARG A 45 -10.67 -11.81 -6.21
CA ARG A 45 -10.00 -11.73 -7.50
C ARG A 45 -9.22 -12.99 -7.85
N VAL A 46 -8.54 -13.60 -6.88
CA VAL A 46 -7.86 -14.88 -7.09
C VAL A 46 -8.85 -15.96 -7.49
N ARG A 47 -10.01 -16.02 -6.83
CA ARG A 47 -11.05 -16.99 -7.17
C ARG A 47 -11.58 -16.77 -8.58
N GLU A 48 -11.91 -15.54 -8.94
CA GLU A 48 -12.37 -15.19 -10.29
C GLU A 48 -11.37 -15.60 -11.37
N LEU A 49 -10.07 -15.36 -11.15
CA LEU A 49 -9.03 -15.72 -12.11
C LEU A 49 -8.84 -17.23 -12.19
N MET A 50 -8.92 -17.95 -11.07
CA MET A 50 -8.89 -19.41 -11.07
C MET A 50 -10.10 -20.01 -11.81
N GLU A 51 -11.29 -19.43 -11.67
CA GLU A 51 -12.49 -19.81 -12.43
C GLU A 51 -12.33 -19.56 -13.93
N GLN A 52 -11.52 -18.56 -14.32
CA GLN A 52 -11.13 -18.29 -15.71
C GLN A 52 -10.01 -19.23 -16.23
N GLY A 53 -9.55 -20.18 -15.41
CA GLY A 53 -8.55 -21.17 -15.79
C GLY A 53 -7.09 -20.75 -15.54
N PHE A 54 -6.86 -19.64 -14.85
CA PHE A 54 -5.50 -19.26 -14.44
C PHE A 54 -4.99 -20.23 -13.37
N PRO A 55 -3.71 -20.65 -13.42
CA PRO A 55 -3.11 -21.35 -12.32
C PRO A 55 -3.06 -20.44 -11.08
N GLN A 56 -3.18 -21.03 -9.89
CA GLN A 56 -3.29 -20.28 -8.64
C GLN A 56 -2.17 -19.24 -8.46
N PHE A 57 -0.92 -19.57 -8.79
CA PHE A 57 0.20 -18.63 -8.63
C PHE A 57 0.01 -17.37 -9.49
N ALA A 58 -0.44 -17.50 -10.74
CA ALA A 58 -0.65 -16.37 -11.64
C ALA A 58 -1.85 -15.53 -11.19
N ALA A 59 -2.93 -16.18 -10.75
CA ALA A 59 -4.08 -15.50 -10.17
C ALA A 59 -3.69 -14.67 -8.94
N GLU A 60 -2.83 -15.23 -8.07
CA GLU A 60 -2.30 -14.54 -6.90
C GLU A 60 -1.41 -13.36 -7.25
N GLU A 61 -0.50 -13.49 -8.23
CA GLU A 61 0.37 -12.38 -8.66
C GLU A 61 -0.44 -11.19 -9.15
N VAL A 62 -1.46 -11.44 -9.98
CA VAL A 62 -2.37 -10.38 -10.48
C VAL A 62 -3.08 -9.70 -9.32
N ALA A 63 -3.78 -10.46 -8.48
CA ALA A 63 -4.55 -9.90 -7.36
C ALA A 63 -3.67 -9.15 -6.35
N LEU A 64 -2.46 -9.65 -6.09
CA LEU A 64 -1.50 -8.98 -5.22
C LEU A 64 -1.07 -7.63 -5.81
N SER A 65 -0.77 -7.57 -7.11
CA SER A 65 -0.40 -6.30 -7.77
C SER A 65 -1.51 -5.26 -7.74
N GLU A 66 -2.77 -5.69 -7.87
CA GLU A 66 -3.95 -4.81 -7.93
C GLU A 66 -4.33 -4.23 -6.56
N PHE A 67 -4.25 -5.03 -5.49
CA PHE A 67 -4.84 -4.68 -4.19
C PHE A 67 -3.86 -4.57 -3.03
N ILE A 68 -2.70 -5.22 -3.09
CA ILE A 68 -1.82 -5.44 -1.93
C ILE A 68 -0.45 -4.78 -2.12
N LEU A 69 0.26 -5.12 -3.19
CA LEU A 69 1.62 -4.68 -3.49
C LEU A 69 1.61 -3.36 -4.27
N LEU A 70 0.92 -2.36 -3.73
CA LEU A 70 0.81 -1.04 -4.35
C LEU A 70 2.20 -0.40 -4.51
N LYS A 71 2.33 0.46 -5.53
CA LYS A 71 3.56 1.19 -5.83
C LYS A 71 4.04 1.97 -4.59
N PRO A 72 5.30 1.82 -4.16
CA PRO A 72 5.83 2.58 -3.03
C PRO A 72 5.74 4.10 -3.21
N GLU A 73 5.56 4.80 -2.11
CA GLU A 73 5.66 6.26 -2.08
C GLU A 73 7.09 6.71 -2.42
N PRO A 74 7.30 7.86 -3.08
CA PRO A 74 8.63 8.31 -3.54
C PRO A 74 9.70 8.34 -2.45
N LYS A 75 9.30 8.60 -1.21
CA LYS A 75 10.19 8.73 -0.04
C LYS A 75 10.24 7.46 0.82
N ALA A 76 9.57 6.39 0.43
CA ALA A 76 9.46 5.18 1.24
C ALA A 76 10.80 4.42 1.41
N ASN A 77 11.78 4.67 0.54
CA ASN A 77 13.14 4.11 0.66
C ASN A 77 14.07 4.94 1.55
N LEU A 78 13.72 6.19 1.86
CA LEU A 78 14.55 7.08 2.67
C LEU A 78 14.45 6.70 4.15
N GLU A 79 15.53 6.86 4.89
CA GLU A 79 15.54 6.76 6.35
C GLU A 79 14.62 7.85 6.96
N PRO A 80 14.05 7.63 8.16
CA PRO A 80 13.16 8.62 8.78
C PRO A 80 13.78 10.02 8.94
N LEU A 81 15.09 10.11 9.16
CA LEU A 81 15.81 11.37 9.25
C LEU A 81 15.89 12.06 7.88
N GLU A 82 16.32 11.33 6.84
CA GLU A 82 16.40 11.83 5.46
C GLU A 82 15.04 12.32 4.94
N ARG A 83 13.94 11.63 5.32
CA ARG A 83 12.57 12.09 4.99
C ARG A 83 12.25 13.45 5.60
N LYS A 84 12.65 13.68 6.86
CA LYS A 84 12.41 14.95 7.56
C LYS A 84 13.23 16.07 6.94
N GLU A 85 14.52 15.83 6.72
CA GLU A 85 15.43 16.80 6.09
C GLU A 85 14.94 17.19 4.69
N LEU A 86 14.55 16.20 3.87
CA LEU A 86 13.99 16.45 2.55
C LEU A 86 12.67 17.25 2.61
N ALA A 87 11.79 16.93 3.58
CA ALA A 87 10.53 17.67 3.75
C ALA A 87 10.78 19.13 4.18
N GLU A 88 11.79 19.39 5.01
CA GLU A 88 12.19 20.75 5.39
C GLU A 88 12.78 21.51 4.20
N LEU A 89 13.68 20.88 3.44
CA LEU A 89 14.28 21.47 2.23
C LEU A 89 13.22 21.81 1.18
N GLU A 90 12.27 20.90 0.92
CA GLU A 90 11.15 21.16 0.00
C GLU A 90 10.23 22.30 0.47
N ARG A 91 10.03 22.45 1.80
CA ARG A 91 9.27 23.57 2.36
C ARG A 91 10.01 24.88 2.18
N GLN A 92 11.32 24.90 2.42
CA GLN A 92 12.17 26.08 2.20
C GLN A 92 12.18 26.47 0.73
N TYR A 93 12.40 25.51 -0.16
CA TYR A 93 12.37 25.71 -1.61
C TYR A 93 11.03 26.28 -2.09
N ARG A 94 9.91 25.70 -1.63
CA ARG A 94 8.56 26.22 -1.93
C ARG A 94 8.31 27.63 -1.41
N LYS A 95 8.94 28.03 -0.29
CA LYS A 95 8.84 29.41 0.23
C LYS A 95 9.68 30.39 -0.58
N THR A 96 10.84 29.97 -1.07
CA THR A 96 11.79 30.83 -1.78
C THR A 96 11.48 30.97 -3.28
N HIS A 97 10.78 30.00 -3.88
CA HIS A 97 10.45 29.95 -5.31
C HIS A 97 8.96 30.14 -5.60
N ARG A 98 8.22 30.76 -4.67
CA ARG A 98 6.83 31.20 -4.92
C ARG A 98 6.92 32.64 -5.44
N GLU A 99 6.88 32.80 -6.76
CA GLU A 99 6.66 34.09 -7.44
C GLU A 99 5.20 34.56 -7.28
#